data_AF-A0AAD9QIU9-F1
#
_entry.id   AF-A0AAD9QIU9-F1
#
_cell.length_a   1.000
_cell.length_b   1.000
_cell.length_c   1.000
_cell.angle_alpha   90.00
_cell.angle_beta   90.00
_cell.angle_gamma   90.00
#
_symmetry.space_group_name_H-M   'P 1'
#
loop_
_entity.id
_entity.type
_entity.pdbx_description
1 polymer ?
#
loop_
_entity_poly.entity_id
_entity_poly.type
_entity_poly.pdbx_seq_one_letter_code
_entity_poly.pdbx_strand_id
1 'polypeptide(L)'
;MELREKRILDKTLKDFMMDVVPVDLLPYLPCLTRFDKEEVEASQRNHGPTRACCVLVDRLKKRQRGFQQFLQALSQSGSHHVVWLLDPNYYTSHEGGGDVAGDQLRGGLVPSSEGPSGMAVIRRGYHQARIPTTAEITGADQLVSTMPCRVYSRLALRLAVDIIDIASRLFNLCLEDAMALREITEHTRSLRHGVDIVFEMMIQRDVTLGQLVQVLKEMRRFDAIGLLTEAGYPDDNALDEGSDREAVTSDNE
;
A
#
# COMPACT_ATOMS: atom_id res chain seq x y z
N MET A 1 8.88 -27.02 -1.32
CA MET A 1 9.04 -25.76 -2.08
C MET A 1 9.77 -26.08 -3.37
N GLU A 2 9.22 -25.65 -4.50
CA GLU A 2 9.76 -25.88 -5.83
C GLU A 2 11.00 -25.04 -6.11
N LEU A 3 11.83 -25.46 -7.08
CA LEU A 3 13.02 -24.71 -7.49
C LEU A 3 12.70 -23.31 -8.02
N ARG A 4 11.53 -23.12 -8.64
CA ARG A 4 11.05 -21.81 -9.11
C ARG A 4 10.79 -20.87 -7.93
N GLU A 5 10.02 -21.31 -6.95
CA GLU A 5 9.70 -20.55 -5.74
C GLU A 5 10.96 -20.14 -4.96
N LYS A 6 11.92 -21.07 -4.82
CA LYS A 6 13.22 -20.79 -4.18
C LYS A 6 13.98 -19.67 -4.90
N ARG A 7 14.05 -19.73 -6.24
CA ARG A 7 14.71 -18.70 -7.05
C ARG A 7 14.04 -17.34 -6.94
N ILE A 8 12.71 -17.31 -6.85
CA ILE A 8 11.97 -16.05 -6.68
C ILE A 8 12.35 -15.42 -5.35
N LEU A 9 12.26 -16.19 -4.25
CA LEU A 9 12.66 -15.72 -2.92
C LEU A 9 14.10 -15.22 -2.89
N ASP A 10 15.05 -15.93 -3.51
CA ASP A 10 16.45 -15.50 -3.53
C ASP A 10 16.69 -14.20 -4.29
N LYS A 11 15.98 -14.01 -5.42
CA LYS A 11 16.10 -12.80 -6.23
C LYS A 11 15.51 -11.59 -5.52
N THR A 12 14.33 -11.77 -4.92
CA THR A 12 13.57 -10.66 -4.34
C THR A 12 13.89 -10.43 -2.86
N LEU A 13 14.69 -11.28 -2.22
CA LEU A 13 15.02 -11.18 -0.79
C LEU A 13 15.52 -9.79 -0.40
N LYS A 14 16.42 -9.23 -1.21
CA LYS A 14 17.00 -7.90 -0.96
C LYS A 14 15.96 -6.79 -1.05
N ASP A 15 14.92 -6.99 -1.84
CA ASP A 15 13.90 -5.98 -2.13
C ASP A 15 12.85 -5.88 -1.02
N PHE A 16 12.64 -6.93 -0.22
CA PHE A 16 11.63 -6.94 0.86
C PHE A 16 12.19 -7.13 2.28
N MET A 17 13.46 -7.52 2.44
CA MET A 17 14.03 -7.80 3.77
C MET A 17 14.10 -6.59 4.70
N MET A 18 13.92 -5.38 4.17
CA MET A 18 13.82 -4.14 4.96
C MET A 18 12.37 -3.75 5.29
N ASP A 19 11.40 -4.31 4.56
CA ASP A 19 9.98 -3.98 4.66
C ASP A 19 9.19 -5.00 5.48
N VAL A 20 9.79 -6.15 5.77
CA VAL A 20 9.17 -7.26 6.51
C VAL A 20 9.75 -7.35 7.92
N VAL A 21 8.86 -7.54 8.89
CA VAL A 21 9.21 -7.89 10.28
C VAL A 21 9.01 -9.40 10.47
N PRO A 22 10.08 -10.22 10.52
CA PRO A 22 9.97 -11.69 10.59
C PRO A 22 9.15 -12.21 11.76
N VAL A 23 9.27 -11.60 12.94
CA VAL A 23 8.54 -12.01 14.15
C VAL A 23 7.03 -11.88 13.98
N ASP A 24 6.55 -10.85 13.27
CA ASP A 24 5.12 -10.61 13.05
C ASP A 24 4.50 -11.66 12.12
N LEU A 25 5.33 -12.36 11.32
CA LEU A 25 4.89 -13.44 10.43
C LEU A 25 4.79 -14.81 11.11
N LEU A 26 5.48 -15.03 12.22
CA LEU A 26 5.58 -16.34 12.88
C LEU A 26 4.24 -16.96 13.29
N PRO A 27 3.21 -16.20 13.74
CA PRO A 27 1.90 -16.76 14.06
C PRO A 27 1.21 -17.40 12.85
N TYR A 28 1.45 -16.85 11.65
CA TYR A 28 0.82 -17.24 10.40
C TYR A 28 1.59 -18.31 9.63
N LEU A 29 2.71 -18.80 10.19
CA LEU A 29 3.59 -19.80 9.59
C LEU A 29 3.53 -21.12 10.38
N PRO A 30 2.47 -21.94 10.23
CA PRO A 30 2.38 -23.25 10.86
C PRO A 30 3.39 -24.27 10.31
N CYS A 31 3.97 -24.03 9.13
CA CYS A 31 5.01 -24.88 8.56
C CYS A 31 6.35 -24.84 9.31
N LEU A 32 6.56 -23.82 10.15
CA LEU A 32 7.79 -23.66 10.94
C LEU A 32 7.64 -24.40 12.28
N THR A 33 8.68 -25.15 12.64
CA THR A 33 8.73 -25.78 13.96
C THR A 33 8.97 -24.73 15.03
N ARG A 34 8.65 -25.06 16.29
CA ARG A 34 8.95 -24.19 17.44
C ARG A 34 10.42 -23.74 17.46
N PHE A 35 11.33 -24.65 17.18
CA PHE A 35 12.77 -24.35 17.09
C PHE A 35 13.09 -23.33 15.99
N ASP A 36 12.48 -23.46 14.80
CA ASP A 36 12.69 -22.49 13.71
C ASP A 36 12.16 -21.09 14.10
N LYS A 37 11.03 -21.02 14.83
CA LYS A 37 10.45 -19.76 15.31
C LYS A 37 11.36 -19.09 16.35
N GLU A 38 11.83 -19.85 17.33
CA GLU A 38 12.75 -19.37 18.36
C GLU A 38 14.07 -18.87 17.75
N GLU A 39 14.59 -19.54 16.71
CA GLU A 39 15.79 -19.12 16.00
C GLU A 39 15.59 -17.79 15.24
N VAL A 40 14.43 -17.60 14.60
CA VAL A 40 14.08 -16.34 13.93
C VAL A 40 13.93 -15.21 14.94
N GLU A 41 13.25 -15.44 16.06
CA GLU A 41 13.12 -14.45 17.15
C GLU A 41 14.48 -14.06 17.74
N ALA A 42 15.33 -15.04 18.02
CA ALA A 42 16.67 -14.80 18.53
C ALA A 42 17.52 -14.02 17.51
N SER A 43 17.45 -14.38 16.23
CA SER A 43 18.13 -13.66 15.16
C SER A 43 17.66 -12.21 15.07
N GLN A 44 16.35 -11.96 15.20
CA GLN A 44 15.81 -10.60 15.14
C GLN A 44 16.27 -9.77 16.33
N ARG A 45 16.27 -10.36 17.54
CA ARG A 45 16.70 -9.70 18.77
C ARG A 45 18.20 -9.35 18.75
N ASN A 46 19.03 -10.23 18.20
CA ASN A 46 20.49 -10.11 18.29
C ASN A 46 21.13 -9.43 17.07
N HIS A 47 20.53 -9.58 15.89
CA HIS A 47 21.12 -9.15 14.61
C HIS A 47 20.18 -8.26 13.77
N GLY A 48 18.98 -8.02 14.27
CA GLY A 48 17.99 -7.17 13.60
C GLY A 48 17.12 -7.89 12.57
N PRO A 49 16.07 -7.20 12.08
CA PRO A 49 15.03 -7.78 11.23
C PRO A 49 15.57 -8.30 9.89
N THR A 50 16.53 -7.61 9.28
CA THR A 50 17.13 -8.00 8.00
C THR A 50 17.80 -9.37 8.07
N ARG A 51 18.58 -9.64 9.14
CA ARG A 51 19.25 -10.93 9.33
C ARG A 51 18.24 -12.03 9.65
N ALA A 52 17.24 -11.72 10.48
CA ALA A 52 16.16 -12.63 10.78
C ALA A 52 15.32 -12.98 9.53
N CYS A 53 15.17 -12.06 8.59
CA CYS A 53 14.48 -12.31 7.32
C CYS A 53 15.23 -13.34 6.46
N CYS A 54 16.57 -13.27 6.41
CA CYS A 54 17.38 -14.31 5.76
C CYS A 54 17.16 -15.67 6.40
N VAL A 55 17.22 -15.73 7.74
CA VAL A 55 17.02 -16.98 8.48
C VAL A 55 15.62 -17.53 8.21
N LEU A 56 14.59 -16.69 8.27
CA LEU A 56 13.21 -17.07 7.99
C LEU A 56 13.07 -17.70 6.59
N VAL A 57 13.60 -17.04 5.56
CA VAL A 57 13.55 -17.54 4.18
C VAL A 57 14.30 -18.86 4.02
N ASP A 58 15.47 -19.01 4.64
CA ASP A 58 16.22 -20.26 4.60
C ASP A 58 15.49 -21.41 5.30
N ARG A 59 14.72 -21.13 6.34
CA ARG A 59 13.83 -22.12 6.99
C ARG A 59 12.64 -22.46 6.09
N LEU A 60 11.98 -21.46 5.51
CA LEU A 60 10.85 -21.67 4.60
C LEU A 60 11.21 -22.53 3.39
N LYS A 61 12.42 -22.38 2.83
CA LYS A 61 12.92 -23.20 1.70
C LYS A 61 13.03 -24.69 2.02
N LYS A 62 13.21 -25.03 3.29
CA LYS A 62 13.35 -26.42 3.78
C LYS A 62 12.01 -27.07 4.13
N ARG A 63 10.92 -26.30 4.21
CA ARG A 63 9.59 -26.78 4.61
C ARG A 63 8.67 -26.99 3.39
N GLN A 64 7.74 -27.94 3.53
CA GLN A 64 6.67 -28.11 2.54
C GLN A 64 5.65 -26.99 2.67
N ARG A 65 5.11 -26.51 1.54
CA ARG A 65 4.19 -25.36 1.47
C ARG A 65 4.71 -24.04 2.08
N GLY A 66 6.01 -23.93 2.31
CA GLY A 66 6.62 -22.73 2.89
C GLY A 66 6.37 -21.47 2.05
N PHE A 67 6.34 -21.59 0.72
CA PHE A 67 6.10 -20.43 -0.17
C PHE A 67 4.66 -19.90 -0.04
N GLN A 68 3.67 -20.77 -0.18
CA GLN A 68 2.26 -20.41 -0.06
C GLN A 68 1.91 -19.85 1.33
N GLN A 69 2.41 -20.48 2.41
CA GLN A 69 2.21 -19.98 3.77
C GLN A 69 2.93 -18.65 4.00
N PHE A 70 4.07 -18.43 3.36
CA PHE A 70 4.75 -17.14 3.42
C PHE A 70 3.95 -16.04 2.74
N LEU A 71 3.38 -16.28 1.55
CA LEU A 71 2.47 -15.32 0.89
C LEU A 71 1.23 -15.04 1.74
N GLN A 72 0.65 -16.07 2.36
CA GLN A 72 -0.48 -15.90 3.27
C GLN A 72 -0.10 -15.09 4.51
N ALA A 73 1.04 -15.38 5.13
CA ALA A 73 1.55 -14.64 6.28
C ALA A 73 1.79 -13.17 5.94
N LEU A 74 2.41 -12.90 4.79
CA LEU A 74 2.64 -11.55 4.28
C LEU A 74 1.34 -10.80 3.97
N SER A 75 0.31 -11.50 3.48
CA SER A 75 -1.02 -10.92 3.29
C SER A 75 -1.67 -10.59 4.63
N GLN A 76 -1.59 -11.49 5.61
CA GLN A 76 -2.18 -11.28 6.94
C GLN A 76 -1.42 -10.24 7.79
N SER A 77 -0.12 -10.04 7.54
CA SER A 77 0.68 -8.99 8.19
C SER A 77 0.52 -7.60 7.54
N GLY A 78 -0.25 -7.48 6.45
CA GLY A 78 -0.40 -6.24 5.70
C GLY A 78 0.74 -5.94 4.70
N SER A 79 1.71 -6.85 4.54
CA SER A 79 2.82 -6.76 3.59
C SER A 79 2.43 -7.19 2.16
N HIS A 80 1.25 -6.76 1.69
CA HIS A 80 0.67 -7.16 0.40
C HIS A 80 1.55 -6.85 -0.82
N HIS A 81 2.38 -5.81 -0.72
CA HIS A 81 3.33 -5.45 -1.78
C HIS A 81 4.42 -6.52 -1.98
N VAL A 82 4.85 -7.20 -0.90
CA VAL A 82 5.79 -8.32 -0.99
C VAL A 82 5.11 -9.53 -1.61
N VAL A 83 3.84 -9.76 -1.27
CA VAL A 83 3.03 -10.81 -1.91
C VAL A 83 3.00 -10.60 -3.42
N TRP A 84 2.78 -9.36 -3.87
CA TRP A 84 2.74 -9.04 -5.31
C TRP A 84 4.12 -9.16 -5.98
N LEU A 85 5.19 -8.76 -5.29
CA LEU A 85 6.56 -8.93 -5.78
C LEU A 85 6.91 -10.41 -5.99
N LEU A 86 6.42 -11.29 -5.11
CA LEU A 86 6.68 -12.73 -5.14
C LEU A 86 5.75 -13.48 -6.09
N ASP A 87 4.47 -13.09 -6.14
CA ASP A 87 3.46 -13.68 -7.01
C ASP A 87 2.41 -12.63 -7.43
N PRO A 88 2.57 -12.04 -8.63
CA PRO A 88 1.61 -11.08 -9.17
C PRO A 88 0.18 -11.62 -9.35
N ASN A 89 0.02 -12.94 -9.47
CA ASN A 89 -1.26 -13.63 -9.72
C ASN A 89 -1.87 -14.23 -8.44
N TYR A 90 -1.28 -13.97 -7.27
CA TYR A 90 -1.75 -14.52 -6.00
C TYR A 90 -3.23 -14.21 -5.75
N TYR A 91 -3.66 -12.97 -5.99
CA TYR A 91 -5.04 -12.53 -5.77
C TYR A 91 -5.99 -12.87 -6.94
N THR A 92 -5.50 -13.19 -8.14
CA THR A 92 -6.38 -13.62 -9.24
C THR A 92 -6.75 -15.10 -9.14
N SER A 93 -6.00 -15.88 -8.36
CA SER A 93 -6.17 -17.34 -8.25
C SER A 93 -7.02 -17.76 -7.04
N HIS A 94 -7.42 -16.80 -6.19
CA HIS A 94 -8.15 -17.06 -4.94
C HIS A 94 -9.64 -16.65 -5.00
N GLU A 95 -10.22 -16.53 -6.21
CA GLU A 95 -11.65 -16.22 -6.43
C GLU A 95 -12.59 -17.44 -6.26
N GLY A 96 -12.21 -18.45 -5.48
CA GLY A 96 -13.05 -19.63 -5.26
C GLY A 96 -12.94 -20.17 -3.85
N GLY A 97 -13.78 -19.67 -2.93
CA GLY A 97 -14.04 -20.31 -1.64
C GLY A 97 -13.61 -19.48 -0.43
N GLY A 98 -14.60 -18.89 0.24
CA GLY A 98 -14.42 -18.16 1.49
C GLY A 98 -15.76 -17.79 2.10
N ASP A 99 -16.59 -18.81 2.33
CA ASP A 99 -17.88 -18.69 3.00
C ASP A 99 -17.76 -18.13 4.43
N VAL A 100 -18.53 -17.08 4.65
CA VAL A 100 -19.32 -16.73 5.85
C VAL A 100 -18.98 -17.44 7.18
N ALA A 101 -18.37 -16.69 8.09
CA ALA A 101 -18.62 -16.75 9.53
C ALA A 101 -18.34 -15.32 10.06
N GLY A 102 -19.31 -14.53 10.52
CA GLY A 102 -20.35 -14.91 11.46
C GLY A 102 -19.83 -14.64 12.87
N ASP A 103 -20.16 -13.44 13.38
CA ASP A 103 -20.66 -13.21 14.74
C ASP A 103 -19.92 -12.25 15.70
N GLN A 104 -20.74 -11.31 16.18
CA GLN A 104 -20.80 -10.61 17.48
C GLN A 104 -19.76 -9.57 17.96
N LEU A 105 -20.15 -8.31 17.68
CA LEU A 105 -20.40 -7.22 18.64
C LEU A 105 -20.20 -7.51 20.14
N ARG A 106 -19.39 -6.67 20.81
CA ARG A 106 -19.71 -6.18 22.16
C ARG A 106 -19.08 -4.81 22.42
N GLY A 107 -19.92 -3.82 22.69
CA GLY A 107 -19.55 -2.42 22.88
C GLY A 107 -19.11 -2.05 24.30
N GLY A 108 -18.73 -0.77 24.45
CA GLY A 108 -18.51 -0.09 25.71
C GLY A 108 -18.09 1.36 25.48
N LEU A 109 -19.06 2.29 25.48
CA LEU A 109 -18.84 3.73 25.66
C LEU A 109 -18.42 4.02 27.10
N VAL A 110 -17.50 4.96 27.33
CA VAL A 110 -17.63 6.12 28.25
C VAL A 110 -16.68 7.26 27.78
N PRO A 111 -17.04 8.56 27.86
CA PRO A 111 -16.30 9.68 27.26
C PRO A 111 -15.52 10.59 28.26
N SER A 112 -14.82 11.57 27.67
CA SER A 112 -14.40 12.89 28.20
C SER A 112 -13.03 13.04 28.86
N SER A 113 -12.13 13.83 28.26
CA SER A 113 -11.74 15.17 28.75
C SER A 113 -10.63 15.82 27.89
N GLU A 114 -10.69 17.15 27.78
CA GLU A 114 -10.07 18.06 26.82
C GLU A 114 -8.57 18.35 27.03
N GLY A 115 -7.89 18.81 25.96
CA GLY A 115 -6.60 19.52 26.01
C GLY A 115 -5.84 19.51 24.67
N PRO A 116 -5.53 20.67 24.05
CA PRO A 116 -4.92 20.74 22.72
C PRO A 116 -3.39 20.81 22.80
N SER A 117 -2.68 19.94 22.08
CA SER A 117 -1.30 20.21 21.67
C SER A 117 -0.88 19.24 20.56
N GLY A 118 -0.10 19.75 19.61
CA GLY A 118 0.24 19.12 18.34
C GLY A 118 1.01 17.81 18.45
N MET A 119 0.92 17.05 17.36
CA MET A 119 1.68 15.83 17.08
C MET A 119 1.50 14.70 18.10
N ALA A 120 0.25 14.26 18.30
CA ALA A 120 -0.04 13.00 18.97
C ALA A 120 0.30 11.81 18.05
N VAL A 121 1.48 11.24 18.29
CA VAL A 121 1.86 9.82 18.12
C VAL A 121 1.08 9.05 17.04
N ILE A 122 1.67 8.94 15.85
CA ILE A 122 1.26 7.95 14.83
C ILE A 122 1.67 6.56 15.33
N ARG A 123 0.86 6.00 16.23
CA ARG A 123 0.77 4.56 16.47
C ARG A 123 -0.70 4.19 16.51
N ARG A 124 -1.29 4.06 15.33
CA ARG A 124 -2.53 3.32 15.17
C ARG A 124 -2.36 2.44 13.95
N GLY A 125 -2.08 1.17 14.22
CA GLY A 125 -2.11 0.14 13.18
C GLY A 125 -3.44 0.20 12.45
N TYR A 126 -3.36 0.00 11.15
CA TYR A 126 -4.52 -0.11 10.27
C TYR A 126 -5.48 -1.17 10.85
N HIS A 127 -6.53 -0.70 11.50
CA HIS A 127 -7.76 -1.46 11.54
C HIS A 127 -8.26 -1.51 10.10
N GLN A 128 -8.18 -2.71 9.55
CA GLN A 128 -8.85 -3.22 8.35
C GLN A 128 -10.27 -2.64 8.19
N ALA A 129 -10.37 -1.41 7.71
CA ALA A 129 -11.56 -0.93 7.03
C ALA A 129 -11.52 -1.59 5.66
N ARG A 130 -12.25 -2.70 5.53
CA ARG A 130 -12.54 -3.47 4.31
C ARG A 130 -12.21 -2.70 3.02
N ILE A 131 -11.03 -2.93 2.47
CA ILE A 131 -10.68 -2.48 1.12
C ILE A 131 -11.38 -3.44 0.15
N PRO A 132 -12.37 -3.00 -0.65
CA PRO A 132 -13.05 -3.86 -1.61
C PRO A 132 -12.05 -4.34 -2.66
N THR A 133 -11.92 -5.66 -2.79
CA THR A 133 -10.87 -6.30 -3.61
C THR A 133 -11.14 -6.22 -5.12
N THR A 134 -12.25 -5.62 -5.56
CA THR A 134 -12.68 -5.59 -6.96
C THR A 134 -13.28 -4.26 -7.43
N ALA A 135 -13.20 -3.17 -6.65
CA ALA A 135 -13.72 -1.89 -7.10
C ALA A 135 -12.77 -1.29 -8.15
N GLU A 136 -13.11 -1.40 -9.43
CA GLU A 136 -12.54 -0.54 -10.48
C GLU A 136 -12.61 0.92 -10.03
N ILE A 137 -11.66 1.74 -10.47
CA ILE A 137 -11.67 3.15 -10.11
C ILE A 137 -12.98 3.76 -10.59
N THR A 138 -13.74 4.35 -9.67
CA THR A 138 -15.12 4.78 -9.90
C THR A 138 -15.22 6.24 -10.37
N GLY A 139 -14.15 7.03 -10.19
CA GLY A 139 -14.07 8.40 -10.68
C GLY A 139 -13.34 9.36 -9.75
N ALA A 140 -13.44 10.66 -10.04
CA ALA A 140 -12.78 11.74 -9.31
C ALA A 140 -13.20 11.84 -7.82
N ASP A 141 -14.44 11.49 -7.51
CA ASP A 141 -14.99 11.57 -6.14
C ASP A 141 -14.57 10.40 -5.25
N GLN A 142 -13.95 9.36 -5.81
CA GLN A 142 -13.49 8.22 -5.06
C GLN A 142 -12.40 8.64 -4.05
N LEU A 143 -12.53 8.23 -2.79
CA LEU A 143 -11.50 8.49 -1.78
C LEU A 143 -10.27 7.64 -2.02
N VAL A 144 -9.08 8.19 -1.74
CA VAL A 144 -7.80 7.45 -1.77
C VAL A 144 -7.85 6.21 -0.88
N SER A 145 -8.58 6.27 0.25
CA SER A 145 -8.79 5.15 1.18
C SER A 145 -9.54 3.95 0.58
N THR A 146 -10.34 4.18 -0.45
CA THR A 146 -11.15 3.15 -1.12
C THR A 146 -10.48 2.60 -2.38
N MET A 147 -9.27 3.07 -2.70
CA MET A 147 -8.51 2.66 -3.86
C MET A 147 -8.06 1.19 -3.74
N PRO A 148 -8.09 0.39 -4.83
CA PRO A 148 -7.59 -0.97 -4.79
C PRO A 148 -6.11 -1.05 -4.42
N CYS A 149 -5.75 -2.03 -3.58
CA CYS A 149 -4.37 -2.21 -3.10
C CYS A 149 -3.34 -2.34 -4.24
N ARG A 150 -3.74 -2.86 -5.40
CA ARG A 150 -2.87 -2.97 -6.59
C ARG A 150 -2.49 -1.60 -7.13
N VAL A 151 -3.47 -0.71 -7.25
CA VAL A 151 -3.27 0.66 -7.72
C VAL A 151 -2.45 1.43 -6.68
N TYR A 152 -2.82 1.32 -5.40
CA TYR A 152 -2.07 1.89 -4.29
C TYR A 152 -0.59 1.50 -4.33
N SER A 153 -0.28 0.21 -4.40
CA SER A 153 1.11 -0.27 -4.31
C SER A 153 1.97 0.23 -5.47
N ARG A 154 1.41 0.27 -6.70
CA ARG A 154 2.14 0.79 -7.88
C ARG A 154 2.27 2.31 -7.80
N LEU A 155 1.24 3.01 -7.35
CA LEU A 155 1.24 4.46 -7.22
C LEU A 155 2.24 4.91 -6.15
N ALA A 156 2.20 4.30 -4.97
CA ALA A 156 3.13 4.55 -3.88
C ALA A 156 4.61 4.43 -4.31
N LEU A 157 4.95 3.40 -5.08
CA LEU A 157 6.29 3.22 -5.62
C LEU A 157 6.72 4.34 -6.58
N ARG A 158 5.79 4.88 -7.39
CA ARG A 158 6.09 5.95 -8.34
C ARG A 158 6.16 7.32 -7.67
N LEU A 159 5.34 7.54 -6.66
CA LEU A 159 5.27 8.79 -5.92
C LEU A 159 6.34 8.91 -4.83
N ALA A 160 7.05 7.82 -4.49
CA ALA A 160 8.06 7.80 -3.44
C ALA A 160 9.13 8.89 -3.54
N VAL A 161 9.49 9.30 -4.77
CA VAL A 161 10.52 10.31 -5.02
C VAL A 161 10.01 11.73 -4.72
N ASP A 162 8.73 11.98 -4.98
CA ASP A 162 8.14 13.33 -4.94
C ASP A 162 7.11 13.48 -3.80
N ILE A 163 7.09 12.54 -2.87
CA ILE A 163 6.00 12.40 -1.90
C ILE A 163 5.86 13.62 -0.98
N ILE A 164 6.98 14.28 -0.65
CA ILE A 164 6.99 15.50 0.16
C ILE A 164 6.38 16.67 -0.61
N ASP A 165 6.69 16.79 -1.90
CA ASP A 165 6.14 17.84 -2.75
C ASP A 165 4.63 17.65 -2.97
N ILE A 166 4.21 16.39 -3.14
CA ILE A 166 2.80 16.01 -3.23
C ILE A 166 2.08 16.34 -1.92
N ALA A 167 2.63 15.97 -0.77
CA ALA A 167 2.08 16.30 0.54
C ALA A 167 1.98 17.81 0.75
N SER A 168 3.03 18.55 0.37
CA SER A 168 3.09 20.00 0.51
C SER A 168 1.98 20.69 -0.28
N ARG A 169 1.69 20.20 -1.50
CA ARG A 169 0.62 20.74 -2.35
C ARG A 169 -0.78 20.31 -1.92
N LEU A 170 -0.96 19.05 -1.53
CA LEU A 170 -2.26 18.54 -1.08
C LEU A 170 -2.70 19.15 0.24
N PHE A 171 -1.77 19.39 1.16
CA PHE A 171 -2.08 19.84 2.52
C PHE A 171 -1.68 21.28 2.81
N ASN A 172 -1.11 22.01 1.83
CA ASN A 172 -0.55 23.34 2.02
C ASN A 172 0.39 23.42 3.24
N LEU A 173 1.30 22.44 3.36
CA LEU A 173 2.21 22.34 4.50
C LEU A 173 3.11 23.58 4.58
N CYS A 174 3.35 24.07 5.79
CA CYS A 174 4.38 25.09 6.00
C CYS A 174 5.78 24.49 5.89
N LEU A 175 6.80 25.34 5.73
CA LEU A 175 8.18 24.88 5.60
C LEU A 175 8.63 24.01 6.79
N GLU A 176 8.20 24.34 8.01
CA GLU A 176 8.51 23.57 9.21
C GLU A 176 7.88 22.17 9.17
N ASP A 177 6.60 22.06 8.78
CA ASP A 177 5.90 20.78 8.66
C ASP A 177 6.49 19.91 7.53
N ALA A 178 6.86 20.53 6.41
CA ALA A 178 7.50 19.83 5.30
C ALA A 178 8.89 19.29 5.69
N MET A 179 9.67 20.06 6.46
CA MET A 179 10.95 19.60 7.00
C MET A 179 10.79 18.48 8.03
N ALA A 180 9.80 18.57 8.91
CA ALA A 180 9.50 17.52 9.88
C ALA A 180 9.06 16.23 9.16
N LEU A 181 8.20 16.33 8.16
CA LEU A 181 7.79 15.19 7.34
C LEU A 181 8.99 14.58 6.59
N ARG A 182 9.86 15.43 6.02
CA ARG A 182 11.12 15.01 5.37
C ARG A 182 11.99 14.24 6.35
N GLU A 183 12.22 14.79 7.55
CA GLU A 183 13.01 14.15 8.59
C GLU A 183 12.43 12.79 8.97
N ILE A 184 11.12 12.67 9.16
CA ILE A 184 10.47 11.39 9.45
C ILE A 184 10.67 10.40 8.29
N THR A 185 10.47 10.84 7.04
CA THR A 185 10.61 9.99 5.84
C THR A 185 12.06 9.56 5.58
N GLU A 186 13.05 10.40 5.94
CA GLU A 186 14.48 10.09 5.83
C GLU A 186 14.95 9.14 6.95
N HIS A 187 14.40 9.28 8.16
CA HIS A 187 14.71 8.41 9.30
C HIS A 187 13.99 7.07 9.24
N THR A 188 12.87 6.97 8.53
CA THR A 188 12.31 5.68 8.16
C THR A 188 13.27 5.01 7.19
N ARG A 189 13.96 3.96 7.66
CA ARG A 189 14.95 3.17 6.89
C ARG A 189 14.39 2.50 5.62
N SER A 190 13.13 2.72 5.28
CA SER A 190 12.43 2.24 4.10
C SER A 190 11.68 3.39 3.45
N LEU A 191 11.98 3.66 2.17
CA LEU A 191 11.28 4.63 1.32
C LEU A 191 9.75 4.42 1.31
N ARG A 192 9.27 3.19 1.56
CA ARG A 192 7.83 2.89 1.60
C ARG A 192 7.14 3.41 2.85
N HIS A 193 7.79 3.36 4.00
CA HIS A 193 7.20 3.86 5.24
C HIS A 193 6.97 5.38 5.17
N GLY A 194 7.86 6.11 4.50
CA GLY A 194 7.66 7.54 4.23
C GLY A 194 6.45 7.80 3.34
N VAL A 195 6.22 6.95 2.35
CA VAL A 195 5.04 7.05 1.47
C VAL A 195 3.76 6.70 2.21
N ASP A 196 3.78 5.64 3.02
CA ASP A 196 2.62 5.23 3.80
C ASP A 196 2.17 6.34 4.76
N ILE A 197 3.08 7.12 5.35
CA ILE A 197 2.71 8.28 6.20
C ILE A 197 1.92 9.33 5.41
N VAL A 198 2.35 9.68 4.20
CA VAL A 198 1.65 10.68 3.39
C VAL A 198 0.30 10.14 2.91
N PHE A 199 0.22 8.86 2.56
CA PHE A 199 -1.05 8.22 2.24
C PHE A 199 -1.98 8.14 3.47
N GLU A 200 -1.45 7.91 4.68
CA GLU A 200 -2.24 8.02 5.92
C GLU A 200 -2.80 9.41 6.10
N MET A 201 -2.01 10.45 5.82
CA MET A 201 -2.50 11.82 5.85
C MET A 201 -3.60 12.04 4.81
N MET A 202 -3.47 11.48 3.60
CA MET A 202 -4.51 11.55 2.56
C MET A 202 -5.80 10.87 3.02
N ILE A 203 -5.69 9.72 3.68
CA ILE A 203 -6.84 8.98 4.24
C ILE A 203 -7.50 9.77 5.37
N GLN A 204 -6.71 10.33 6.30
CA GLN A 204 -7.24 11.12 7.43
C GLN A 204 -7.93 12.42 7.01
N ARG A 205 -7.55 12.96 5.85
CA ARG A 205 -8.09 14.20 5.30
C ARG A 205 -9.16 13.96 4.22
N ASP A 206 -9.60 12.72 4.05
CA ASP A 206 -10.59 12.32 3.04
C ASP A 206 -10.24 12.83 1.63
N VAL A 207 -8.96 12.75 1.26
CA VAL A 207 -8.48 13.18 -0.06
C VAL A 207 -9.11 12.31 -1.15
N THR A 208 -9.68 12.96 -2.16
CA THR A 208 -10.27 12.28 -3.32
C THR A 208 -9.21 12.01 -4.39
N LEU A 209 -9.47 11.02 -5.25
CA LEU A 209 -8.62 10.73 -6.40
C LEU A 209 -8.56 11.92 -7.36
N GLY A 210 -9.64 12.70 -7.50
CA GLY A 210 -9.66 13.92 -8.30
C GLY A 210 -8.68 14.99 -7.77
N GLN A 211 -8.65 15.20 -6.45
CA GLN A 211 -7.68 16.11 -5.82
C GLN A 211 -6.24 15.63 -6.03
N LEU A 212 -6.00 14.32 -5.86
CA LEU A 212 -4.68 13.73 -6.10
C LEU A 212 -4.26 13.87 -7.57
N VAL A 213 -5.15 13.53 -8.52
CA VAL A 213 -4.88 13.64 -9.96
C VAL A 213 -4.62 15.08 -10.37
N GLN A 214 -5.34 16.06 -9.81
CA GLN A 214 -5.09 17.47 -10.07
C GLN A 214 -3.67 17.89 -9.66
N VAL A 215 -3.23 17.50 -8.46
CA VAL A 215 -1.85 17.76 -8.00
C VAL A 215 -0.82 17.06 -8.90
N LEU A 216 -1.10 15.81 -9.31
CA LEU A 216 -0.22 15.08 -10.24
C LEU A 216 -0.15 15.77 -11.61
N LYS A 217 -1.25 16.35 -12.12
CA LYS A 217 -1.29 17.13 -13.37
C LYS A 217 -0.41 18.38 -13.25
N GLU A 218 -0.52 19.13 -12.15
CA GLU A 218 0.31 20.31 -11.89
C GLU A 218 1.80 19.98 -11.79
N MET A 219 2.11 18.84 -11.19
CA MET A 219 3.48 18.32 -11.06
C MET A 219 4.00 17.64 -12.33
N ARG A 220 3.19 17.55 -13.40
CA ARG A 220 3.51 16.86 -14.66
C ARG A 220 3.90 15.39 -14.46
N ARG A 221 3.33 14.74 -13.44
CA ARG A 221 3.52 13.30 -13.15
C ARG A 221 2.58 12.44 -13.97
N PHE A 222 2.69 12.55 -15.29
CA PHE A 222 1.87 11.81 -16.25
C PHE A 222 2.06 10.29 -16.15
N ASP A 223 3.20 9.83 -15.64
CA ASP A 223 3.47 8.42 -15.36
C ASP A 223 2.56 7.84 -14.26
N ALA A 224 2.26 8.64 -13.24
CA ALA A 224 1.35 8.27 -12.16
C ALA A 224 -0.11 8.40 -12.59
N ILE A 225 -0.43 9.41 -13.40
CA ILE A 225 -1.78 9.58 -13.98
C ILE A 225 -2.10 8.42 -14.92
N GLY A 226 -1.17 8.04 -15.82
CA GLY A 226 -1.37 6.92 -16.74
C GLY A 226 -1.65 5.60 -16.02
N LEU A 227 -1.07 5.38 -14.84
CA LEU A 227 -1.36 4.23 -13.99
C LEU A 227 -2.80 4.25 -13.44
N LEU A 228 -3.28 5.43 -13.04
CA LEU A 228 -4.67 5.61 -12.60
C LEU A 228 -5.63 5.40 -13.77
N THR A 229 -5.31 5.91 -14.97
CA THR A 229 -6.11 5.70 -16.19
C THR A 229 -6.12 4.22 -16.61
N GLU A 230 -4.98 3.52 -16.56
CA GLU A 230 -4.89 2.05 -16.76
C GLU A 230 -5.79 1.28 -15.78
N ALA A 231 -6.00 1.83 -14.59
CA ALA A 231 -6.83 1.25 -13.55
C ALA A 231 -8.31 1.68 -13.60
N GLY A 232 -8.72 2.41 -14.65
CA GLY A 232 -10.09 2.80 -14.90
C GLY A 232 -10.44 4.23 -14.47
N TYR A 233 -9.47 5.07 -14.07
CA TYR A 233 -9.75 6.48 -13.78
C TYR A 233 -10.17 7.19 -15.08
N PRO A 234 -11.33 7.88 -15.10
CA PRO A 234 -11.80 8.57 -16.30
C PRO A 234 -10.81 9.67 -16.68
N ASP A 235 -10.31 9.62 -17.92
CA ASP A 235 -9.45 10.66 -18.45
C ASP A 235 -10.30 11.88 -18.79
N ASP A 236 -10.19 12.96 -18.00
CA ASP A 236 -10.88 14.22 -18.28
C ASP A 236 -10.50 14.81 -19.65
N ASN A 237 -9.43 14.34 -20.30
CA ASN A 237 -9.05 14.76 -21.65
C ASN A 237 -9.87 14.07 -22.76
N ALA A 238 -10.78 13.14 -22.43
CA ALA A 238 -11.62 12.46 -23.42
C ALA A 238 -12.80 13.30 -23.95
N LEU A 239 -12.94 14.56 -23.52
CA LEU A 239 -14.00 15.48 -23.96
C LEU A 239 -13.42 16.76 -24.56
N ASP A 240 -12.68 16.66 -25.67
CA ASP A 240 -12.51 17.81 -26.58
C ASP A 240 -12.15 17.43 -28.04
N GLU A 241 -12.74 16.37 -28.58
CA GLU A 241 -12.76 16.16 -30.03
C GLU A 241 -14.21 15.89 -30.49
N GLY A 242 -14.99 16.96 -30.66
CA GLY A 242 -16.31 16.80 -31.27
C GLY A 242 -17.29 17.94 -31.08
N SER A 243 -16.88 19.21 -31.18
CA SER A 243 -17.86 20.30 -31.29
C SER A 243 -17.43 21.45 -32.19
N ASP A 244 -16.86 21.13 -33.36
CA ASP A 244 -16.81 22.08 -34.49
C ASP A 244 -17.40 21.41 -35.74
N ARG A 245 -18.74 21.32 -35.76
CA ARG A 245 -19.49 21.30 -37.02
C ARG A 245 -20.22 22.64 -37.09
N GLU A 246 -19.52 23.65 -37.59
CA GLU A 246 -20.14 24.84 -38.13
C GLU A 246 -21.18 24.41 -39.18
N ALA A 247 -22.45 24.54 -38.81
CA ALA A 247 -23.53 24.62 -39.77
C ALA A 247 -23.40 25.97 -40.47
N VAL A 248 -22.63 26.00 -41.56
CA VAL A 248 -22.70 27.10 -42.53
C VAL A 248 -24.07 27.01 -43.17
N THR A 249 -24.97 27.87 -42.69
CA THR A 249 -26.22 28.22 -43.35
C THR A 249 -25.89 28.86 -44.68
N SER A 250 -26.07 28.10 -45.76
CA SER A 250 -26.14 28.64 -47.12
C SER A 250 -27.45 29.41 -47.27
N ASP A 251 -27.42 30.70 -46.95
CA ASP A 251 -28.36 31.68 -47.47
C ASP A 251 -27.54 32.80 -48.11
N ASN A 252 -27.53 32.83 -49.44
CA ASN A 252 -27.66 34.10 -50.15
C ASN A 252 -28.07 33.87 -51.61
N GLU A 253 -29.16 34.56 -51.95
CA GLU A 253 -29.72 34.83 -53.28
C GLU A 253 -28.71 35.40 -54.29
#